data_AF-A0A538H7A9-F1
#
_entry.id   AF-A0A538H7A9-F1
#
_cell.length_a   1.000
_cell.length_b   1.000
_cell.length_c   1.000
_cell.angle_alpha   90.00
_cell.angle_beta   90.00
_cell.angle_gamma   90.00
#
_symmetry.space_group_name_H-M   'P 1'
#
loop_
_entity.id
_entity.type
_entity.pdbx_description
1 polymer ?
#
loop_
_entity_poly.entity_id
_entity_poly.type
_entity_poly.pdbx_seq_one_letter_code
_entity_poly.pdbx_strand_id
1 'polypeptide(L)'
;AGDIFQVVLSQRFDLDLQADPFDVYRVLRQVNPSPYMYFIRHPEVTVVGSSPEPMVQLLAGRVVSRPIAGTRFRGRTDEQDRRMAAELREHPKEQAEHVMLVDLARNDVGRVVDFGTEQVDELMTLEYYSHVMHLTSQVSGTLAAGKGPVDVLRATMPAGTVSGAPKVRAMEIIDDLEATKRGPYGGVVGYLDFSGNLDTAIAIRTMLVKPDGRASVQAGAGIVADSDPGDEDLECRNKAAALLAAVPAARRMSATPLHA
;
A
#
# COMPACT_ATOMS: atom_id res chain seq x y z
N ALA A 1 16.25 6.59 21.62
CA ALA A 1 17.39 5.68 21.34
C ALA A 1 17.99 5.91 19.96
N GLY A 2 17.20 6.32 18.94
CA GLY A 2 17.72 6.62 17.60
C GLY A 2 17.81 5.41 16.68
N ASP A 3 17.15 4.30 17.04
CA ASP A 3 17.20 3.03 16.31
C ASP A 3 16.42 3.07 14.98
N ILE A 4 15.38 3.88 14.91
CA ILE A 4 14.50 4.08 13.76
C ILE A 4 14.05 5.54 13.68
N PHE A 5 13.77 5.99 12.46
CA PHE A 5 13.02 7.22 12.17
C PHE A 5 11.51 6.96 12.19
N GLN A 6 11.09 5.82 11.64
CA GLN A 6 9.71 5.39 11.55
C GLN A 6 9.61 3.86 11.61
N VAL A 7 8.54 3.35 12.22
CA VAL A 7 8.08 1.96 12.09
C VAL A 7 6.59 1.94 11.82
N VAL A 8 6.14 1.06 10.93
CA VAL A 8 4.73 0.90 10.62
C VAL A 8 4.21 -0.31 11.38
N LEU A 9 3.48 -0.07 12.46
CA LEU A 9 2.83 -1.13 13.23
C LEU A 9 1.41 -1.36 12.71
N SER A 10 0.94 -2.60 12.80
CA SER A 10 -0.35 -2.99 12.28
C SER A 10 -1.09 -3.94 13.20
N GLN A 11 -2.41 -4.01 13.00
CA GLN A 11 -3.30 -4.87 13.74
C GLN A 11 -4.31 -5.55 12.81
N ARG A 12 -4.70 -6.77 13.19
CA ARG A 12 -5.58 -7.63 12.40
C ARG A 12 -6.99 -7.63 12.95
N PHE A 13 -7.96 -7.46 12.06
CA PHE A 13 -9.39 -7.48 12.33
C PHE A 13 -9.99 -8.74 11.70
N ASP A 14 -10.35 -9.71 12.54
CA ASP A 14 -10.94 -10.97 12.11
C ASP A 14 -12.48 -10.88 12.10
N LEU A 15 -13.11 -11.53 11.12
CA LEU A 15 -14.57 -11.62 11.00
C LEU A 15 -15.00 -12.94 10.35
N ASP A 16 -16.24 -13.35 10.60
CA ASP A 16 -16.91 -14.34 9.75
C ASP A 16 -17.53 -13.60 8.55
N LEU A 17 -17.13 -13.94 7.32
CA LEU A 17 -17.50 -13.16 6.15
C LEU A 17 -18.99 -13.28 5.81
N GLN A 18 -19.52 -14.50 5.81
CA GLN A 18 -20.90 -14.83 5.43
C GLN A 18 -21.33 -14.27 4.05
N ALA A 19 -20.40 -14.17 3.10
CA ALA A 19 -20.63 -13.71 1.74
C ALA A 19 -19.65 -14.42 0.78
N ASP A 20 -19.98 -14.46 -0.52
CA ASP A 20 -18.99 -14.83 -1.53
C ASP A 20 -17.89 -13.74 -1.57
N PRO A 21 -16.61 -14.09 -1.44
CA PRO A 21 -15.50 -13.14 -1.59
C PRO A 21 -15.57 -12.32 -2.89
N PHE A 22 -16.14 -12.86 -3.96
CA PHE A 22 -16.31 -12.15 -5.22
C PHE A 22 -17.32 -11.00 -5.11
N ASP A 23 -18.36 -11.13 -4.28
CA ASP A 23 -19.28 -10.01 -4.04
C ASP A 23 -18.61 -8.90 -3.22
N VAL A 24 -17.69 -9.23 -2.31
CA VAL A 24 -16.84 -8.23 -1.64
C VAL A 24 -16.02 -7.45 -2.66
N TYR A 25 -15.38 -8.14 -3.60
CA TYR A 25 -14.63 -7.51 -4.69
C TYR A 25 -15.50 -6.57 -5.52
N ARG A 26 -16.70 -7.01 -5.91
CA ARG A 26 -17.65 -6.23 -6.70
C ARG A 26 -18.07 -4.95 -5.97
N VAL A 27 -18.38 -5.04 -4.68
CA VAL A 27 -18.74 -3.87 -3.87
C VAL A 27 -17.55 -2.93 -3.74
N LEU A 28 -16.35 -3.43 -3.41
CA LEU A 28 -15.14 -2.60 -3.32
C LEU A 28 -14.86 -1.83 -4.61
N ARG A 29 -15.06 -2.47 -5.76
CA ARG A 29 -14.88 -1.83 -7.08
C ARG A 29 -15.81 -0.64 -7.29
N GLN A 30 -16.96 -0.60 -6.62
CA GLN A 30 -17.92 0.50 -6.70
C GLN A 30 -17.64 1.59 -5.67
N VAL A 31 -17.35 1.20 -4.42
CA VAL A 31 -17.25 2.16 -3.30
C VAL A 31 -15.85 2.74 -3.10
N ASN A 32 -14.81 1.97 -3.42
CA ASN A 32 -13.41 2.34 -3.22
C ASN A 32 -12.57 1.88 -4.41
N PRO A 33 -12.80 2.38 -5.64
CA PRO A 33 -11.96 2.05 -6.78
C PRO A 33 -10.52 2.57 -6.55
N SER A 34 -9.54 1.75 -6.90
CA SER A 34 -8.12 2.10 -6.85
C SER A 34 -7.40 1.66 -8.13
N PRO A 35 -6.18 2.14 -8.38
CA PRO A 35 -5.39 1.70 -9.54
C PRO A 35 -5.14 0.19 -9.56
N TYR A 36 -5.06 -0.46 -8.38
CA TYR A 36 -4.79 -1.89 -8.26
C TYR A 36 -5.93 -2.63 -7.56
N MET A 37 -6.87 -3.08 -8.35
CA MET A 37 -7.97 -3.96 -7.94
C MET A 37 -7.61 -5.41 -8.25
N TYR A 38 -7.67 -6.32 -7.27
CA TYR A 38 -7.36 -7.72 -7.49
C TYR A 38 -8.28 -8.68 -6.75
N PHE A 39 -8.53 -9.81 -7.40
CA PHE A 39 -9.26 -10.96 -6.88
C PHE A 39 -8.49 -12.21 -7.24
N ILE A 40 -7.90 -12.87 -6.25
CA ILE A 40 -7.13 -14.10 -6.45
C ILE A 40 -7.79 -15.20 -5.64
N ARG A 41 -8.31 -16.21 -6.34
CA ARG A 41 -8.92 -17.39 -5.72
C ARG A 41 -7.92 -18.54 -5.75
N HIS A 42 -7.32 -18.84 -4.60
CA HIS A 42 -6.49 -20.02 -4.38
C HIS A 42 -7.25 -21.02 -3.49
N PRO A 43 -7.04 -22.35 -3.63
CA PRO A 43 -7.73 -23.34 -2.79
C PRO A 43 -7.59 -23.12 -1.28
N GLU A 44 -6.48 -22.53 -0.84
CA GLU A 44 -6.18 -22.30 0.59
C GLU A 44 -6.60 -20.91 1.09
N VAL A 45 -6.75 -19.94 0.20
CA VAL A 45 -7.04 -18.54 0.56
C VAL A 45 -7.57 -17.78 -0.66
N THR A 46 -8.59 -16.96 -0.46
CA THR A 46 -9.01 -15.95 -1.43
C THR A 46 -8.51 -14.58 -0.98
N VAL A 47 -7.85 -13.86 -1.89
CA VAL A 47 -7.33 -12.52 -1.67
C VAL A 47 -8.18 -11.53 -2.44
N VAL A 48 -8.75 -10.55 -1.73
CA VAL A 48 -9.62 -9.52 -2.31
C VAL A 48 -9.06 -8.16 -1.92
N GLY A 49 -8.68 -7.32 -2.87
CA GLY A 49 -8.08 -6.03 -2.53
C GLY A 49 -8.31 -4.91 -3.53
N SER A 50 -8.11 -3.70 -3.00
CA SER A 50 -8.18 -2.42 -3.71
C SER A 50 -7.03 -1.55 -3.20
N SER A 51 -5.81 -1.87 -3.67
CA SER A 51 -4.60 -1.20 -3.21
C SER A 51 -4.44 0.16 -3.88
N PRO A 52 -4.25 1.24 -3.10
CA PRO A 52 -4.00 2.57 -3.65
C PRO A 52 -2.54 2.75 -4.10
N GLU A 53 -1.64 1.85 -3.72
CA GLU A 53 -0.20 2.12 -3.75
C GLU A 53 0.56 1.11 -4.63
N PRO A 54 1.12 1.54 -5.78
CA PRO A 54 2.08 0.73 -6.52
C PRO A 54 3.32 0.49 -5.66
N MET A 55 3.91 -0.69 -5.74
CA MET A 55 5.19 -0.96 -5.10
C MET A 55 6.35 -0.70 -6.06
N VAL A 56 6.49 -1.56 -7.08
CA VAL A 56 7.55 -1.44 -8.08
C VAL A 56 7.07 -1.98 -9.42
N GLN A 57 7.52 -1.34 -10.48
CA GLN A 57 7.31 -1.75 -11.86
C GLN A 57 8.66 -1.97 -12.55
N LEU A 58 8.72 -2.96 -13.44
CA LEU A 58 9.76 -3.13 -14.43
C LEU A 58 9.07 -3.22 -15.79
N LEU A 59 9.27 -2.24 -16.65
CA LEU A 59 8.70 -2.21 -17.99
C LEU A 59 9.79 -1.90 -19.00
N ALA A 60 9.98 -2.79 -19.98
CA ALA A 60 10.96 -2.60 -21.06
C ALA A 60 12.36 -2.19 -20.55
N GLY A 61 12.82 -2.82 -19.46
CA GLY A 61 14.12 -2.56 -18.85
C GLY A 61 14.17 -1.32 -17.94
N ARG A 62 13.07 -0.61 -17.70
CA ARG A 62 13.02 0.51 -16.76
C ARG A 62 12.36 0.10 -15.44
N VAL A 63 13.12 0.21 -14.35
CA VAL A 63 12.61 0.01 -12.98
C VAL A 63 12.01 1.33 -12.51
N VAL A 64 10.81 1.29 -11.91
CA VAL A 64 10.10 2.46 -11.38
C VAL A 64 9.53 2.12 -10.01
N SER A 65 9.79 2.99 -9.03
CA SER A 65 9.17 2.97 -7.70
C SER A 65 8.50 4.33 -7.48
N ARG A 66 7.25 4.33 -7.00
CA ARG A 66 6.46 5.57 -6.80
C ARG A 66 6.00 5.71 -5.35
N PRO A 67 6.86 6.23 -4.44
CA PRO A 67 6.47 6.47 -3.06
C PRO A 67 5.31 7.45 -2.95
N ILE A 68 4.37 7.14 -2.05
CA ILE A 68 3.22 7.95 -1.73
C ILE A 68 3.24 8.23 -0.22
N ALA A 69 3.17 9.50 0.16
CA ALA A 69 2.97 9.91 1.56
C ALA A 69 2.16 11.19 1.64
N GLY A 70 1.65 11.44 2.84
CA GLY A 70 0.76 12.55 3.13
C GLY A 70 -0.60 12.41 2.45
N THR A 71 -1.64 12.70 3.20
CA THR A 71 -3.01 12.57 2.73
C THR A 71 -3.83 13.77 3.19
N ARG A 72 -4.59 14.35 2.26
CA ARG A 72 -5.70 15.25 2.60
C ARG A 72 -6.95 14.83 1.83
N PHE A 73 -8.12 15.07 2.41
CA PHE A 73 -9.37 14.91 1.68
C PHE A 73 -9.46 15.94 0.55
N ARG A 74 -10.22 15.60 -0.50
CA ARG A 74 -10.61 16.59 -1.50
C ARG A 74 -11.54 17.63 -0.88
N GLY A 75 -11.32 18.89 -1.21
CA GLY A 75 -12.16 20.00 -0.77
C GLY A 75 -13.58 19.89 -1.32
N ARG A 76 -14.57 20.39 -0.57
CA ARG A 76 -15.96 20.48 -1.07
C ARG A 76 -16.15 21.63 -2.07
N THR A 77 -15.18 22.53 -2.14
CA THR A 77 -15.09 23.65 -3.07
C THR A 77 -13.67 23.78 -3.60
N ASP A 78 -13.49 24.39 -4.76
CA ASP A 78 -12.15 24.60 -5.36
C ASP A 78 -11.22 25.41 -4.45
N GLU A 79 -11.77 26.33 -3.67
CA GLU A 79 -11.00 27.12 -2.69
C GLU A 79 -10.51 26.24 -1.54
N GLN A 80 -11.39 25.40 -0.99
CA GLN A 80 -11.02 24.44 0.06
C GLN A 80 -9.99 23.43 -0.46
N ASP A 81 -10.16 22.95 -1.68
CA ASP A 81 -9.27 21.96 -2.30
C ASP A 81 -7.87 22.55 -2.50
N ARG A 82 -7.78 23.78 -3.02
CA ARG A 82 -6.51 24.52 -3.14
C ARG A 82 -5.85 24.78 -1.79
N ARG A 83 -6.63 25.11 -0.76
CA ARG A 83 -6.10 25.33 0.59
C ARG A 83 -5.54 24.04 1.20
N MET A 84 -6.27 22.93 1.10
CA MET A 84 -5.83 21.61 1.60
C MET A 84 -4.59 21.13 0.84
N ALA A 85 -4.54 21.37 -0.47
CA ALA A 85 -3.37 21.07 -1.29
C ALA A 85 -2.13 21.88 -0.87
N ALA A 86 -2.29 23.19 -0.65
CA ALA A 86 -1.21 24.04 -0.15
C ALA A 86 -0.75 23.61 1.25
N GLU A 87 -1.69 23.32 2.16
CA GLU A 87 -1.40 22.82 3.50
C GLU A 87 -0.59 21.52 3.43
N LEU A 88 -1.02 20.53 2.65
CA LEU A 88 -0.30 19.27 2.47
C LEU A 88 1.11 19.50 1.92
N ARG A 89 1.23 20.36 0.91
CA ARG A 89 2.50 20.66 0.25
C ARG A 89 3.48 21.35 1.19
N GLU A 90 3.01 22.17 2.11
CA GLU A 90 3.85 22.98 3.01
C GLU A 90 4.01 22.35 4.40
N HIS A 91 3.30 21.26 4.70
CA HIS A 91 3.33 20.63 6.02
C HIS A 91 4.70 19.99 6.30
N PRO A 92 5.48 20.49 7.28
CA PRO A 92 6.87 20.05 7.48
C PRO A 92 7.02 18.56 7.81
N LYS A 93 6.08 18.00 8.59
CA LYS A 93 6.04 16.56 8.91
C LYS A 93 5.87 15.69 7.66
N GLU A 94 4.85 16.00 6.84
CA GLU A 94 4.51 15.25 5.63
C GLU A 94 5.66 15.32 4.61
N GLN A 95 6.30 16.48 4.46
CA GLN A 95 7.49 16.62 3.62
C GLN A 95 8.65 15.76 4.13
N ALA A 96 8.94 15.78 5.43
CA ALA A 96 10.03 15.02 6.02
C ALA A 96 9.83 13.50 5.86
N GLU A 97 8.62 13.01 6.13
CA GLU A 97 8.25 11.61 5.91
C GLU A 97 8.37 11.22 4.43
N HIS A 98 7.93 12.10 3.52
CA HIS A 98 8.01 11.85 2.09
C HIS A 98 9.46 11.82 1.58
N VAL A 99 10.34 12.73 2.02
CA VAL A 99 11.77 12.69 1.66
C VAL A 99 12.38 11.36 2.08
N MET A 100 12.12 10.93 3.32
CA MET A 100 12.63 9.66 3.82
C MET A 100 12.22 8.48 2.95
N LEU A 101 10.96 8.44 2.49
CA LEU A 101 10.47 7.39 1.59
C LEU A 101 11.10 7.48 0.19
N VAL A 102 11.35 8.69 -0.32
CA VAL A 102 12.09 8.88 -1.57
C VAL A 102 13.51 8.35 -1.45
N ASP A 103 14.21 8.65 -0.37
CA ASP A 103 15.57 8.16 -0.14
C ASP A 103 15.63 6.65 0.02
N LEU A 104 14.60 6.04 0.64
CA LEU A 104 14.49 4.59 0.70
C LEU A 104 14.25 3.98 -0.69
N ALA A 105 13.36 4.57 -1.49
CA ALA A 105 13.12 4.13 -2.85
C ALA A 105 14.36 4.25 -3.74
N ARG A 106 15.14 5.32 -3.59
CA ARG A 106 16.46 5.47 -4.21
C ARG A 106 17.41 4.36 -3.77
N ASN A 107 17.52 4.11 -2.47
CA ASN A 107 18.36 3.01 -1.97
C ASN A 107 17.96 1.65 -2.56
N ASP A 108 16.67 1.37 -2.67
CA ASP A 108 16.16 0.10 -3.18
C ASP A 108 16.37 -0.04 -4.70
N VAL A 109 15.99 0.99 -5.48
CA VAL A 109 16.15 1.01 -6.95
C VAL A 109 17.63 0.97 -7.33
N GLY A 110 18.47 1.76 -6.66
CA GLY A 110 19.91 1.83 -6.88
C GLY A 110 20.66 0.50 -6.75
N ARG A 111 20.08 -0.50 -6.07
CA ARG A 111 20.67 -1.84 -5.94
C ARG A 111 20.53 -2.72 -7.18
N VAL A 112 19.65 -2.36 -8.11
CA VAL A 112 19.29 -3.19 -9.27
C VAL A 112 19.38 -2.47 -10.62
N VAL A 113 19.62 -1.16 -10.63
CA VAL A 113 19.78 -0.36 -11.85
C VAL A 113 21.24 -0.10 -12.17
N ASP A 114 21.54 0.17 -13.44
CA ASP A 114 22.87 0.53 -13.89
C ASP A 114 23.34 1.84 -13.24
N PHE A 115 24.62 1.88 -12.87
CA PHE A 115 25.22 3.04 -12.23
C PHE A 115 25.03 4.31 -13.08
N GLY A 116 24.58 5.39 -12.43
CA GLY A 116 24.34 6.68 -13.08
C GLY A 116 23.00 6.76 -13.84
N THR A 117 22.18 5.71 -13.83
CA THR A 117 20.84 5.74 -14.47
C THR A 117 19.70 6.03 -13.49
N GLU A 118 19.94 5.91 -12.18
CA GLU A 118 18.96 6.27 -11.15
C GLU A 118 18.67 7.78 -11.20
N GLN A 119 17.39 8.13 -11.23
CA GLN A 119 16.94 9.52 -11.17
C GLN A 119 15.60 9.63 -10.44
N VAL A 120 15.37 10.80 -9.85
CA VAL A 120 14.06 11.20 -9.33
C VAL A 120 13.34 11.94 -10.45
N ASP A 121 12.38 11.28 -11.10
CA ASP A 121 11.62 11.86 -12.22
C ASP A 121 10.65 12.94 -11.75
N GLU A 122 10.01 12.70 -10.60
CA GLU A 122 9.03 13.57 -9.97
C GLU A 122 9.33 13.65 -8.48
N LEU A 123 9.28 14.85 -7.89
CA LEU A 123 9.56 15.07 -6.48
C LEU A 123 8.42 15.86 -5.83
N MET A 124 7.74 15.24 -4.86
CA MET A 124 6.68 15.86 -4.06
C MET A 124 5.57 16.51 -4.92
N THR A 125 5.20 15.83 -5.99
CA THR A 125 4.07 16.22 -6.84
C THR A 125 2.76 15.91 -6.13
N LEU A 126 1.84 16.88 -6.12
CA LEU A 126 0.48 16.66 -5.67
C LEU A 126 -0.31 15.86 -6.71
N GLU A 127 -0.82 14.71 -6.30
CA GLU A 127 -1.75 13.92 -7.08
C GLU A 127 -3.15 13.94 -6.49
N TYR A 128 -4.15 14.06 -7.36
CA TYR A 128 -5.55 14.14 -6.98
C TYR A 128 -6.27 12.84 -7.33
N TYR A 129 -6.85 12.22 -6.32
CA TYR A 129 -7.74 11.08 -6.43
C TYR A 129 -9.20 11.54 -6.20
N SER A 130 -10.16 10.62 -6.34
CA SER A 130 -11.59 10.95 -6.24
C SER A 130 -11.99 11.51 -4.87
N HIS A 131 -11.35 11.05 -3.78
CA HIS A 131 -11.71 11.43 -2.40
C HIS A 131 -10.56 12.04 -1.61
N VAL A 132 -9.32 11.83 -2.06
CA VAL A 132 -8.11 12.28 -1.37
C VAL A 132 -7.10 12.86 -2.37
N MET A 133 -6.07 13.51 -1.85
CA MET A 133 -4.87 13.91 -2.56
C MET A 133 -3.64 13.47 -1.78
N HIS A 134 -2.53 13.21 -2.50
CA HIS A 134 -1.28 12.70 -1.92
C HIS A 134 -0.07 13.47 -2.44
N LEU A 135 1.01 13.48 -1.66
CA LEU A 135 2.35 13.78 -2.19
C LEU A 135 2.89 12.50 -2.80
N THR A 136 3.42 12.64 -4.01
CA THR A 136 3.99 11.53 -4.77
C THR A 136 5.34 11.91 -5.32
N SER A 137 6.22 10.93 -5.39
CA SER A 137 7.48 11.05 -6.10
C SER A 137 7.68 9.81 -6.95
N GLN A 138 8.54 9.90 -7.94
CA GLN A 138 8.91 8.77 -8.77
C GLN A 138 10.42 8.66 -8.85
N VAL A 139 10.92 7.47 -8.51
CA VAL A 139 12.33 7.10 -8.64
C VAL A 139 12.42 6.01 -9.68
N SER A 140 13.36 6.13 -10.60
CA SER A 140 13.52 5.16 -11.67
C SER A 140 14.96 4.99 -12.09
N GLY A 141 15.24 3.91 -12.83
CA GLY A 141 16.53 3.68 -13.45
C GLY A 141 16.46 2.57 -14.51
N THR A 142 17.55 2.38 -15.23
CA THR A 142 17.65 1.31 -16.23
C THR A 142 18.13 0.05 -15.54
N LEU A 143 17.39 -1.05 -15.66
CA LEU A 143 17.73 -2.33 -15.06
C LEU A 143 19.15 -2.76 -15.46
N ALA A 144 19.96 -3.12 -14.48
CA ALA A 144 21.34 -3.50 -14.74
C ALA A 144 21.45 -4.79 -15.55
N ALA A 145 22.51 -4.91 -16.34
CA ALA A 145 22.76 -6.11 -17.14
C ALA A 145 22.81 -7.39 -16.26
N GLY A 146 22.11 -8.44 -16.70
CA GLY A 146 22.04 -9.71 -15.98
C GLY A 146 21.08 -9.74 -14.79
N LYS A 147 20.35 -8.65 -14.51
CA LYS A 147 19.24 -8.61 -13.55
C LYS A 147 17.90 -8.88 -14.22
N GLY A 148 16.93 -9.35 -13.44
CA GLY A 148 15.55 -9.55 -13.90
C GLY A 148 14.49 -9.12 -12.88
N PRO A 149 13.20 -9.33 -13.19
CA PRO A 149 12.06 -9.02 -12.30
C PRO A 149 12.22 -9.50 -10.85
N VAL A 150 12.77 -10.69 -10.65
CA VAL A 150 12.94 -11.29 -9.31
C VAL A 150 14.00 -10.54 -8.50
N ASP A 151 15.08 -10.05 -9.15
CA ASP A 151 16.06 -9.21 -8.49
C ASP A 151 15.46 -7.88 -8.05
N VAL A 152 14.66 -7.26 -8.94
CA VAL A 152 13.93 -6.02 -8.65
C VAL A 152 13.04 -6.23 -7.42
N LEU A 153 12.20 -7.25 -7.45
CA LEU A 153 11.28 -7.53 -6.35
C LEU A 153 12.01 -7.80 -5.02
N ARG A 154 13.11 -8.55 -5.05
CA ARG A 154 13.94 -8.83 -3.86
C ARG A 154 14.59 -7.57 -3.30
N ALA A 155 14.99 -6.63 -4.16
CA ALA A 155 15.66 -5.41 -3.73
C ALA A 155 14.69 -4.42 -3.07
N THR A 156 13.45 -4.36 -3.55
CA THR A 156 12.47 -3.38 -3.10
C THR A 156 11.56 -3.87 -1.96
N MET A 157 11.32 -5.18 -1.81
CA MET A 157 10.42 -5.69 -0.77
C MET A 157 11.02 -5.71 0.64
N PRO A 158 10.20 -5.46 1.69
CA PRO A 158 8.88 -4.82 1.64
C PRO A 158 9.01 -3.30 1.45
N ALA A 159 7.91 -2.66 1.04
CA ALA A 159 7.88 -1.20 0.90
C ALA A 159 8.10 -0.49 2.24
N GLY A 160 8.71 0.70 2.20
CA GLY A 160 8.93 1.54 3.38
C GLY A 160 7.64 1.94 4.10
N THR A 161 6.59 2.21 3.32
CA THR A 161 5.25 2.63 3.79
C THR A 161 4.51 1.56 4.58
N VAL A 162 4.98 0.32 4.57
CA VAL A 162 4.47 -0.78 5.40
C VAL A 162 5.52 -1.38 6.32
N SER A 163 6.74 -0.85 6.36
CA SER A 163 7.80 -1.36 7.22
C SER A 163 8.35 -0.24 8.11
N GLY A 164 9.16 0.63 7.55
CA GLY A 164 9.75 1.79 8.23
C GLY A 164 11.15 2.10 7.73
N ALA A 165 11.86 2.94 8.48
CA ALA A 165 13.20 3.38 8.15
C ALA A 165 14.06 3.51 9.42
N PRO A 166 15.28 2.95 9.46
CA PRO A 166 15.86 2.02 8.49
C PRO A 166 15.08 0.70 8.38
N LYS A 167 14.88 0.22 7.15
CA LYS A 167 13.94 -0.89 6.82
C LYS A 167 14.17 -2.16 7.66
N VAL A 168 15.42 -2.63 7.74
CA VAL A 168 15.76 -3.85 8.48
C VAL A 168 15.43 -3.72 9.96
N ARG A 169 15.84 -2.61 10.59
CA ARG A 169 15.59 -2.40 12.02
C ARG A 169 14.10 -2.22 12.33
N ALA A 170 13.36 -1.54 11.46
CA ALA A 170 11.91 -1.43 11.60
C ALA A 170 11.22 -2.80 11.50
N MET A 171 11.66 -3.69 10.60
CA MET A 171 11.12 -5.05 10.49
C MET A 171 11.41 -5.92 11.72
N GLU A 172 12.58 -5.78 12.36
CA GLU A 172 12.88 -6.47 13.62
C GLU A 172 11.91 -6.02 14.73
N ILE A 173 11.67 -4.72 14.85
CA ILE A 173 10.73 -4.16 15.83
C ILE A 173 9.29 -4.63 15.54
N ILE A 174 8.89 -4.71 14.27
CA ILE A 174 7.60 -5.28 13.88
C ILE A 174 7.48 -6.74 14.33
N ASP A 175 8.53 -7.55 14.14
CA ASP A 175 8.52 -8.97 14.54
C ASP A 175 8.46 -9.13 16.07
N ASP A 176 9.09 -8.23 16.81
CA ASP A 176 9.09 -8.22 18.28
C ASP A 176 7.72 -7.79 18.86
N LEU A 177 7.02 -6.86 18.20
CA LEU A 177 5.82 -6.22 18.74
C LEU A 177 4.50 -6.79 18.20
N GLU A 178 4.43 -7.25 16.95
CA GLU A 178 3.19 -7.77 16.38
C GLU A 178 2.93 -9.22 16.83
N ALA A 179 1.71 -9.47 17.33
CA ALA A 179 1.35 -10.78 17.88
C ALA A 179 1.32 -11.93 16.85
N THR A 180 1.25 -11.62 15.56
CA THR A 180 1.14 -12.62 14.49
C THR A 180 1.91 -12.21 13.26
N LYS A 181 2.45 -13.19 12.52
CA LYS A 181 3.02 -12.96 11.18
C LYS A 181 1.98 -12.30 10.26
N ARG A 182 2.42 -11.31 9.49
CA ARG A 182 1.57 -10.52 8.56
C ARG A 182 0.99 -11.31 7.39
N GLY A 183 1.62 -12.43 7.04
CA GLY A 183 1.24 -13.19 5.84
C GLY A 183 1.29 -12.28 4.60
N PRO A 184 0.23 -12.23 3.77
CA PRO A 184 0.17 -11.32 2.63
C PRO A 184 0.21 -9.83 2.97
N TYR A 185 -0.20 -9.39 4.17
CA TYR A 185 -0.26 -7.95 4.49
C TYR A 185 1.13 -7.30 4.43
N GLY A 186 1.24 -6.19 3.69
CA GLY A 186 2.51 -5.49 3.45
C GLY A 186 3.46 -6.23 2.50
N GLY A 187 3.05 -7.38 1.95
CA GLY A 187 3.67 -8.00 0.79
C GLY A 187 3.22 -7.35 -0.52
N VAL A 188 3.14 -8.13 -1.59
CA VAL A 188 2.74 -7.64 -2.91
C VAL A 188 1.68 -8.51 -3.57
N VAL A 189 0.92 -7.88 -4.46
CA VAL A 189 0.08 -8.55 -5.45
C VAL A 189 0.39 -7.96 -6.83
N GLY A 190 0.57 -8.81 -7.84
CA GLY A 190 0.96 -8.36 -9.17
C GLY A 190 1.28 -9.53 -10.09
N TYR A 191 2.02 -9.24 -11.16
CA TYR A 191 2.45 -10.24 -12.13
C TYR A 191 3.93 -10.08 -12.51
N LEU A 192 4.51 -11.20 -12.95
CA LEU A 192 5.75 -11.26 -13.71
C LEU A 192 5.39 -11.89 -15.06
N ASP A 193 5.74 -11.25 -16.16
CA ASP A 193 5.45 -11.80 -17.49
C ASP A 193 6.66 -12.49 -18.14
N PHE A 194 6.43 -13.22 -19.22
CA PHE A 194 7.48 -13.92 -19.96
C PHE A 194 8.43 -13.00 -20.74
N SER A 195 8.08 -11.72 -20.88
CA SER A 195 8.91 -10.70 -21.52
C SER A 195 9.85 -10.03 -20.51
N GLY A 196 9.80 -10.42 -19.23
CA GLY A 196 10.63 -9.86 -18.18
C GLY A 196 10.09 -8.56 -17.60
N ASN A 197 8.79 -8.28 -17.73
CA ASN A 197 8.16 -7.17 -17.04
C ASN A 197 7.61 -7.60 -15.66
N LEU A 198 7.47 -6.63 -14.77
CA LEU A 198 6.92 -6.75 -13.42
C LEU A 198 5.98 -5.58 -13.19
N ASP A 199 4.82 -5.84 -12.60
CA ASP A 199 3.96 -4.79 -12.08
C ASP A 199 3.31 -5.27 -10.79
N THR A 200 3.52 -4.52 -9.71
CA THR A 200 3.10 -4.93 -8.36
C THR A 200 2.55 -3.76 -7.58
N ALA A 201 1.50 -4.07 -6.81
CA ALA A 201 0.96 -3.20 -5.77
C ALA A 201 1.33 -3.75 -4.40
N ILE A 202 1.39 -2.86 -3.42
CA ILE A 202 1.50 -3.28 -2.02
C ILE A 202 0.19 -3.94 -1.60
N ALA A 203 0.26 -5.08 -0.90
CA ALA A 203 -0.89 -5.82 -0.38
C ALA A 203 -1.45 -5.14 0.89
N ILE A 204 -2.03 -3.95 0.70
CA ILE A 204 -2.80 -3.18 1.67
C ILE A 204 -4.22 -2.95 1.15
N ARG A 205 -5.14 -2.61 2.06
CA ARG A 205 -6.59 -2.61 1.77
C ARG A 205 -7.00 -3.92 1.10
N THR A 206 -6.63 -5.00 1.79
CA THR A 206 -6.81 -6.38 1.35
C THR A 206 -7.54 -7.19 2.41
N MET A 207 -8.55 -7.95 2.00
CA MET A 207 -9.17 -9.00 2.78
C MET A 207 -8.63 -10.35 2.35
N LEU A 208 -8.26 -11.15 3.34
CA LEU A 208 -7.92 -12.56 3.16
C LEU A 208 -9.08 -13.40 3.67
N VAL A 209 -9.58 -14.33 2.84
CA VAL A 209 -10.70 -15.18 3.17
C VAL A 209 -10.27 -16.63 3.10
N LYS A 210 -10.43 -17.36 4.20
CA LYS A 210 -10.16 -18.80 4.28
C LYS A 210 -11.31 -19.61 3.69
N PRO A 211 -11.09 -20.87 3.29
CA PRO A 211 -12.14 -21.74 2.75
C PRO A 211 -13.32 -21.97 3.70
N ASP A 212 -13.11 -21.82 5.01
CA ASP A 212 -14.15 -21.95 6.04
C ASP A 212 -14.97 -20.66 6.26
N GLY A 213 -14.78 -19.63 5.42
CA GLY A 213 -15.52 -18.37 5.50
C GLY A 213 -14.96 -17.36 6.50
N ARG A 214 -13.96 -17.72 7.31
CA ARG A 214 -13.26 -16.75 8.16
C ARG A 214 -12.45 -15.80 7.29
N ALA A 215 -12.60 -14.51 7.55
CA ALA A 215 -11.85 -13.47 6.88
C ALA A 215 -11.04 -12.63 7.87
N SER A 216 -10.01 -11.98 7.35
CA SER A 216 -9.20 -11.02 8.09
C SER A 216 -8.86 -9.81 7.24
N VAL A 217 -8.87 -8.64 7.85
CA VAL A 217 -8.36 -7.38 7.28
C VAL A 217 -7.27 -6.87 8.19
N GLN A 218 -6.15 -6.41 7.64
CA GLN A 218 -5.06 -5.86 8.43
C GLN A 218 -4.79 -4.42 7.98
N ALA A 219 -4.57 -3.55 8.96
CA ALA A 219 -4.30 -2.14 8.75
C ALA A 219 -3.26 -1.67 9.76
N GLY A 220 -2.47 -0.68 9.34
CA GLY A 220 -1.37 -0.15 10.13
C GLY A 220 -1.21 1.35 9.99
N ALA A 221 -0.39 1.91 10.88
CA ALA A 221 -0.08 3.31 10.98
C ALA A 221 1.42 3.51 11.15
N GLY A 222 1.94 4.60 10.57
CA GLY A 222 3.36 4.95 10.63
C GLY A 222 3.65 5.67 11.94
N ILE A 223 4.42 5.04 12.81
CA ILE A 223 4.79 5.58 14.11
C ILE A 223 6.10 6.36 13.98
N VAL A 224 6.03 7.63 14.31
CA VAL A 224 7.17 8.56 14.40
C VAL A 224 7.32 9.08 15.83
N ALA A 225 8.36 9.88 16.09
CA ALA A 225 8.72 10.30 17.44
C ALA A 225 7.63 11.10 18.17
N ASP A 226 6.78 11.81 17.43
CA ASP A 226 5.70 12.67 17.93
C ASP A 226 4.29 12.07 17.73
N SER A 227 4.20 10.79 17.34
CA SER A 227 2.91 10.08 17.18
C SER A 227 2.15 9.98 18.50
N ASP A 228 0.84 10.24 18.46
CA ASP A 228 -0.07 9.99 19.58
C ASP A 228 -0.69 8.58 19.47
N PRO A 229 -0.53 7.70 20.48
CA PRO A 229 -1.02 6.32 20.37
C PRO A 229 -2.53 6.17 20.08
N GLY A 230 -3.36 7.11 20.55
CA GLY A 230 -4.80 7.08 20.33
C GLY A 230 -5.16 7.40 18.88
N ASP A 231 -4.50 8.40 18.30
CA ASP A 231 -4.69 8.79 16.91
C ASP A 231 -4.21 7.67 15.95
N GLU A 232 -3.08 7.02 16.22
CA GLU A 232 -2.55 5.94 15.38
C GLU A 232 -3.43 4.66 15.41
N ASP A 233 -3.99 4.31 16.58
CA ASP A 233 -4.99 3.24 16.68
C ASP A 233 -6.26 3.58 15.89
N LEU A 234 -6.73 4.83 16.01
CA LEU A 234 -7.90 5.31 15.27
C LEU A 234 -7.65 5.27 13.75
N GLU A 235 -6.45 5.64 13.30
CA GLU A 235 -6.06 5.55 11.88
C GLU A 235 -6.14 4.10 11.37
N CYS A 236 -5.59 3.14 12.12
CA CYS A 236 -5.68 1.72 11.77
C CYS A 236 -7.13 1.26 11.63
N ARG A 237 -7.99 1.61 12.59
CA ARG A 237 -9.41 1.28 12.57
C ARG A 237 -10.13 1.91 11.38
N ASN A 238 -9.85 3.17 11.06
CA ASN A 238 -10.44 3.87 9.93
C ASN A 238 -10.03 3.23 8.59
N LYS A 239 -8.76 2.88 8.43
CA LYS A 239 -8.25 2.16 7.24
C LYS A 239 -8.92 0.79 7.08
N ALA A 240 -9.09 0.04 8.16
CA ALA A 240 -9.80 -1.24 8.14
C ALA A 240 -11.30 -1.06 7.86
N ALA A 241 -11.94 -0.07 8.48
CA ALA A 241 -13.36 0.23 8.32
C ALA A 241 -13.74 0.52 6.87
N ALA A 242 -12.88 1.22 6.11
CA ALA A 242 -13.11 1.50 4.69
C ALA A 242 -13.29 0.21 3.86
N LEU A 243 -12.53 -0.85 4.18
CA LEU A 243 -12.67 -2.14 3.52
C LEU A 243 -13.88 -2.92 4.06
N LEU A 244 -14.05 -2.94 5.39
CA LEU A 244 -15.15 -3.64 6.06
C LEU A 244 -16.53 -3.07 5.69
N ALA A 245 -16.62 -1.81 5.29
CA ALA A 245 -17.84 -1.18 4.80
C ALA A 245 -18.45 -1.89 3.57
N ALA A 246 -17.66 -2.64 2.80
CA ALA A 246 -18.15 -3.43 1.68
C ALA A 246 -18.92 -4.70 2.12
N VAL A 247 -18.65 -5.21 3.32
CA VAL A 247 -19.16 -6.52 3.79
C VAL A 247 -20.69 -6.57 3.89
N PRO A 248 -21.39 -5.59 4.51
CA PRO A 248 -22.85 -5.66 4.62
C PRO A 248 -23.56 -5.71 3.26
N ALA A 249 -23.05 -5.00 2.26
CA ALA A 249 -23.60 -5.03 0.91
C ALA A 249 -23.29 -6.37 0.21
N ALA A 250 -22.06 -6.87 0.35
CA ALA A 250 -21.67 -8.18 -0.18
C ALA A 250 -22.55 -9.31 0.37
N ARG A 251 -22.81 -9.33 1.69
CA ARG A 251 -23.73 -10.30 2.33
C ARG A 251 -25.13 -10.27 1.72
N ARG A 252 -25.69 -9.09 1.48
CA ARG A 252 -27.02 -8.95 0.82
C ARG A 252 -27.00 -9.46 -0.61
N MET A 253 -25.91 -9.22 -1.34
CA MET A 253 -25.74 -9.70 -2.72
C MET A 253 -25.66 -11.22 -2.77
N SER A 254 -24.85 -11.84 -1.90
CA SER A 254 -24.69 -13.30 -1.86
C SER A 254 -25.96 -14.02 -1.37
N ALA A 255 -26.77 -13.36 -0.52
CA ALA A 255 -28.05 -13.91 -0.06
C ALA A 255 -29.15 -13.87 -1.13
N THR A 256 -29.00 -13.05 -2.17
CA THR A 256 -29.96 -12.93 -3.27
C THR A 256 -29.49 -13.82 -4.42
N PRO A 257 -30.20 -14.92 -4.76
CA PRO A 257 -29.82 -15.72 -5.93
C PRO A 257 -29.82 -14.81 -7.16
N LEU A 258 -28.74 -14.82 -7.92
CA LEU A 258 -28.77 -14.34 -9.31
C LEU A 258 -29.83 -15.20 -10.01
N HIS A 259 -30.99 -14.60 -10.32
CA HIS A 259 -31.97 -15.25 -11.18
C HIS A 259 -31.25 -15.64 -12.48
N ALA A 260 -31.09 -16.95 -12.66
CA ALA A 260 -30.61 -17.58 -13.89
C ALA A 260 -31.64 -17.41 -15.00
#